data_AF-A0A966YCC6-F1
#
_entry.id   AF-A0A966YCC6-F1
#
_cell.length_a   1.000
_cell.length_b   1.000
_cell.length_c   1.000
_cell.angle_alpha   90.00
_cell.angle_beta   90.00
_cell.angle_gamma   90.00
#
_symmetry.space_group_name_H-M   'P 1'
#
loop_
_entity.id
_entity.type
_entity.pdbx_description
1 polymer ?
#
loop_
_entity_poly.entity_id
_entity_poly.type
_entity_poly.pdbx_seq_one_letter_code
_entity_poly.pdbx_strand_id
1 'polypeptide(L)'
;GTVTSIASNAPVIQRQADGSLTLPFTGNRVVAIAGDGGTATVEVLLDDEPLAVRRECWAVSRPSKAPQMWMPAIKQVSFEQPPVAEDWTLTCLPESSADGKRVRFRVEGSVTGADGEGLSDERFVSRSGRVVIEPADWHLAWCLQYKKIELPTGFQVKWKTYPQFVSAYEPQPPGTETVLVQHCSNEQHRLTLRGATARSGITAFRIDAPAGGQQ
;
A
#
# COMPACT_ATOMS: atom_id res chain seq x y z
N GLY A 1 -17.05 -6.02 -13.55
CA GLY A 1 -17.22 -4.97 -12.55
C GLY A 1 -17.95 -3.80 -13.17
N THR A 2 -18.44 -2.89 -12.34
CA THR A 2 -19.14 -1.68 -12.74
C THR A 2 -18.22 -0.48 -12.54
N VAL A 3 -18.28 0.48 -13.45
CA VAL A 3 -17.63 1.79 -13.30
C VAL A 3 -18.73 2.85 -13.32
N THR A 4 -18.74 3.72 -12.33
CA THR A 4 -19.76 4.78 -12.20
C THR A 4 -19.08 6.13 -12.07
N SER A 5 -19.54 7.11 -12.85
CA SER A 5 -19.11 8.51 -12.73
C SER A 5 -20.21 9.32 -12.06
N ILE A 6 -19.83 10.12 -11.06
CA ILE A 6 -20.73 10.96 -10.27
C ILE A 6 -20.19 12.39 -10.32
N ALA A 7 -20.95 13.31 -10.92
CA ALA A 7 -20.60 14.73 -10.90
C ALA A 7 -20.54 15.27 -9.47
N SER A 8 -19.64 16.20 -9.17
CA SER A 8 -19.45 16.71 -7.81
C SER A 8 -20.65 17.52 -7.28
N ASN A 9 -21.57 17.92 -8.16
CA ASN A 9 -22.84 18.55 -7.83
C ASN A 9 -24.05 17.58 -7.82
N ALA A 10 -23.81 16.27 -7.96
CA ALA A 10 -24.89 15.28 -7.98
C ALA A 10 -25.66 15.27 -6.63
N PRO A 11 -27.00 15.11 -6.64
CA PRO A 11 -27.82 15.13 -5.42
C PRO A 11 -27.46 14.07 -4.37
N VAL A 12 -26.79 12.99 -4.78
CA VAL A 12 -26.31 11.93 -3.89
C VAL A 12 -25.18 12.39 -2.96
N ILE A 13 -24.45 13.45 -3.34
CA ILE A 13 -23.38 14.03 -2.54
C ILE A 13 -23.98 14.96 -1.49
N GLN A 14 -23.70 14.66 -0.22
CA GLN A 14 -24.13 15.48 0.89
C GLN A 14 -23.06 16.52 1.19
N ARG A 15 -23.45 17.79 1.26
CA ARG A 15 -22.56 18.89 1.61
C ARG A 15 -22.88 19.39 3.01
N GLN A 16 -21.85 19.63 3.79
CA GLN A 16 -21.96 20.05 5.18
C GLN A 16 -21.69 21.56 5.30
N ALA A 17 -22.21 22.17 6.37
CA ALA A 17 -22.09 23.62 6.61
C ALA A 17 -20.63 24.08 6.83
N ASP A 18 -19.76 23.17 7.26
CA ASP A 18 -18.31 23.40 7.43
C ASP A 18 -17.52 23.38 6.10
N GLY A 19 -18.20 23.12 4.97
CA GLY A 19 -17.62 23.02 3.64
C GLY A 19 -17.24 21.59 3.23
N SER A 20 -17.33 20.62 4.13
CA SER A 20 -17.04 19.22 3.86
C SER A 20 -18.07 18.60 2.91
N LEU A 21 -17.69 17.54 2.21
CA LEU A 21 -18.61 16.74 1.40
C LEU A 21 -18.49 15.27 1.74
N THR A 22 -19.60 14.56 1.54
CA THR A 22 -19.73 13.15 1.78
C THR A 22 -20.33 12.49 0.55
N LEU A 23 -19.63 11.49 0.01
CA LEU A 23 -20.04 10.69 -1.14
C LEU A 23 -20.26 9.24 -0.68
N PRO A 24 -21.51 8.76 -0.62
CA PRO A 24 -21.77 7.34 -0.48
C PRO A 24 -21.45 6.63 -1.80
N PHE A 25 -20.80 5.46 -1.73
CA PHE A 25 -20.48 4.65 -2.90
C PHE A 25 -20.47 3.15 -2.58
N THR A 26 -20.53 2.32 -3.62
CA THR A 26 -20.24 0.88 -3.54
C THR A 26 -19.09 0.59 -4.48
N GLY A 27 -17.99 0.01 -3.99
CA GLY A 27 -16.81 -0.26 -4.80
C GLY A 27 -15.54 -0.34 -3.97
N ASN A 28 -14.40 -0.54 -4.63
CA ASN A 28 -13.09 -0.65 -3.99
C ASN A 28 -12.09 0.44 -4.38
N ARG A 29 -12.50 1.39 -5.23
CA ARG A 29 -11.65 2.45 -5.74
C ARG A 29 -12.46 3.71 -6.03
N VAL A 30 -11.95 4.85 -5.59
CA VAL A 30 -12.51 6.16 -5.93
C VAL A 30 -11.41 7.05 -6.49
N VAL A 31 -11.71 7.66 -7.64
CA VAL A 31 -10.85 8.61 -8.33
C VAL A 31 -11.54 9.97 -8.37
N ALA A 32 -10.85 11.02 -7.92
CA ALA A 32 -11.27 12.40 -8.16
C ALA A 32 -10.82 12.85 -9.54
N ILE A 33 -11.71 13.54 -10.25
CA ILE A 33 -11.42 14.18 -11.54
C ILE A 33 -11.35 15.68 -11.31
N ALA A 34 -10.19 16.26 -11.60
CA ALA A 34 -9.95 17.69 -11.43
C ALA A 34 -10.57 18.50 -12.58
N GLY A 35 -11.11 19.66 -12.24
CA GLY A 35 -11.43 20.74 -13.19
C GLY A 35 -10.66 22.01 -12.85
N ASP A 36 -11.10 23.13 -13.40
CA ASP A 36 -10.48 24.43 -13.18
C ASP A 36 -10.73 25.00 -11.78
N GLY A 37 -9.83 25.87 -11.32
CA GLY A 37 -10.08 26.76 -10.18
C GLY A 37 -9.88 26.15 -8.78
N GLY A 38 -9.25 24.97 -8.67
CA GLY A 38 -8.88 24.40 -7.38
C GLY A 38 -7.82 25.25 -6.66
N THR A 39 -8.06 25.56 -5.38
CA THR A 39 -7.18 26.39 -4.52
C THR A 39 -7.02 25.87 -3.09
N ALA A 40 -7.79 24.85 -2.69
CA ALA A 40 -7.76 24.32 -1.34
C ALA A 40 -7.49 22.82 -1.33
N THR A 41 -6.58 22.42 -0.44
CA THR A 41 -6.38 21.01 -0.06
C THR A 41 -7.50 20.55 0.86
N VAL A 42 -7.96 19.30 0.71
CA VAL A 42 -8.97 18.68 1.55
C VAL A 42 -8.48 17.34 2.09
N GLU A 43 -8.80 17.04 3.34
CA GLU A 43 -8.49 15.75 3.96
C GLU A 43 -9.43 14.67 3.40
N VAL A 44 -8.92 13.46 3.20
CA VAL A 44 -9.66 12.32 2.67
C VAL A 44 -9.84 11.26 3.75
N LEU A 45 -11.09 10.91 4.01
CA LEU A 45 -11.48 9.90 5.00
C LEU A 45 -12.38 8.85 4.35
N LEU A 46 -12.32 7.62 4.85
CA LEU A 46 -13.19 6.54 4.46
C LEU A 46 -13.91 6.00 5.68
N ASP A 47 -15.25 6.07 5.66
CA ASP A 47 -16.13 5.71 6.78
C ASP A 47 -15.73 6.43 8.07
N ASP A 48 -15.46 7.73 7.93
CA ASP A 48 -15.02 8.67 8.98
C ASP A 48 -13.65 8.37 9.62
N GLU A 49 -12.90 7.38 9.11
CA GLU A 49 -11.56 7.07 9.60
C GLU A 49 -10.48 7.49 8.60
N PRO A 50 -9.27 7.83 9.09
CA PRO A 50 -8.11 8.02 8.24
C PRO A 50 -7.78 6.75 7.44
N LEU A 51 -7.57 6.88 6.14
CA LEU A 51 -7.22 5.74 5.27
C LEU A 51 -5.93 5.00 5.72
N ALA A 52 -5.04 5.69 6.43
CA ALA A 52 -3.81 5.10 6.96
C ALA A 52 -4.04 3.94 7.94
N VAL A 53 -5.18 3.86 8.63
CA VAL A 53 -5.47 2.74 9.54
C VAL A 53 -5.98 1.49 8.81
N ARG A 54 -6.39 1.63 7.53
CA ARG A 54 -6.98 0.55 6.73
C ARG A 54 -5.89 -0.24 6.01
N ARG A 55 -5.51 -1.39 6.59
CA ARG A 55 -4.42 -2.27 6.10
C ARG A 55 -4.57 -2.65 4.63
N GLU A 56 -5.78 -2.91 4.18
CA GLU A 56 -6.13 -3.28 2.81
C GLU A 56 -5.84 -2.17 1.78
N CYS A 57 -5.75 -0.91 2.22
CA CYS A 57 -5.40 0.22 1.36
C CYS A 57 -3.88 0.44 1.26
N TRP A 58 -3.06 -0.46 1.80
CA TRP A 58 -1.60 -0.42 1.69
C TRP A 58 -1.08 -1.52 0.79
N ALA A 59 0.05 -1.26 0.14
CA ALA A 59 0.74 -2.23 -0.70
C ALA A 59 2.20 -2.39 -0.30
N VAL A 60 2.73 -3.58 -0.60
CA VAL A 60 4.15 -3.90 -0.52
C VAL A 60 4.69 -4.01 -1.94
N SER A 61 5.79 -3.32 -2.25
CA SER A 61 6.45 -3.47 -3.54
C SER A 61 7.05 -4.87 -3.66
N ARG A 62 7.23 -5.37 -4.89
CA ARG A 62 8.00 -6.59 -5.11
C ARG A 62 9.39 -6.50 -4.44
N PRO A 63 9.78 -7.45 -3.58
CA PRO A 63 11.13 -7.47 -3.01
C PRO A 63 12.23 -7.60 -4.07
N SER A 64 13.42 -7.14 -3.75
CA SER A 64 14.55 -7.13 -4.68
C SER A 64 14.92 -8.53 -5.17
N LYS A 65 15.58 -8.55 -6.34
CA LYS A 65 16.02 -9.75 -7.03
C LYS A 65 16.96 -10.59 -6.15
N ALA A 66 16.86 -11.92 -6.28
CA ALA A 66 17.86 -12.83 -5.75
C ALA A 66 19.21 -12.66 -6.48
N PRO A 67 20.33 -13.11 -5.89
CA PRO A 67 21.66 -12.98 -6.48
C PRO A 67 21.72 -13.51 -7.91
N GLN A 68 22.16 -12.67 -8.85
CA GLN A 68 22.32 -12.99 -10.27
C GLN A 68 21.06 -13.56 -10.95
N MET A 69 19.86 -13.24 -10.44
CA MET A 69 18.58 -13.78 -10.87
C MET A 69 17.57 -12.66 -11.17
N TRP A 70 16.58 -12.92 -12.03
CA TRP A 70 15.52 -11.94 -12.33
C TRP A 70 14.32 -12.03 -11.37
N MET A 71 14.14 -13.19 -10.73
CA MET A 71 13.12 -13.46 -9.72
C MET A 71 13.50 -12.85 -8.35
N PRO A 72 12.51 -12.55 -7.49
CA PRO A 72 12.77 -11.96 -6.17
C PRO A 72 13.33 -13.00 -5.19
N ALA A 73 14.12 -12.54 -4.20
CA ALA A 73 14.66 -13.39 -3.13
C ALA A 73 13.58 -13.86 -2.13
N ILE A 74 12.56 -13.03 -1.95
CA ILE A 74 11.36 -13.27 -1.14
C ILE A 74 10.16 -12.96 -2.03
N LYS A 75 9.22 -13.90 -2.12
CA LYS A 75 8.05 -13.81 -3.02
C LYS A 75 7.03 -12.79 -2.51
N GLN A 76 6.82 -12.76 -1.20
CA GLN A 76 5.84 -11.91 -0.55
C GLN A 76 6.34 -11.47 0.83
N VAL A 77 6.01 -10.22 1.18
CA VAL A 77 6.11 -9.71 2.54
C VAL A 77 4.74 -9.15 2.87
N SER A 78 4.19 -9.52 4.02
CA SER A 78 2.90 -9.05 4.52
C SER A 78 3.08 -8.24 5.82
N PHE A 79 1.98 -7.83 6.45
CA PHE A 79 1.99 -7.06 7.69
C PHE A 79 0.75 -7.38 8.54
N GLU A 80 0.93 -7.41 9.85
CA GLU A 80 -0.15 -7.59 10.83
C GLU A 80 -0.67 -6.26 11.35
N GLN A 81 0.18 -5.24 11.44
CA GLN A 81 -0.19 -3.87 11.83
C GLN A 81 -0.27 -2.94 10.61
N PRO A 82 -1.08 -1.85 10.66
CA PRO A 82 -1.05 -0.81 9.63
C PRO A 82 0.39 -0.34 9.37
N PRO A 83 0.88 -0.45 8.13
CA PRO A 83 2.23 -0.02 7.81
C PRO A 83 2.28 1.51 7.74
N VAL A 84 3.50 2.02 7.59
CA VAL A 84 3.75 3.41 7.18
C VAL A 84 4.47 3.41 5.84
N ALA A 85 4.49 4.55 5.15
CA ALA A 85 5.24 4.69 3.93
C ALA A 85 6.74 4.66 4.27
N GLU A 86 7.43 3.57 3.95
CA GLU A 86 8.86 3.43 4.25
C GLU A 86 9.57 2.42 3.36
N ASP A 87 10.89 2.57 3.29
CA ASP A 87 11.79 1.64 2.62
C ASP A 87 12.33 0.64 3.64
N TRP A 88 12.25 -0.65 3.32
CA TRP A 88 12.69 -1.75 4.16
C TRP A 88 13.96 -2.39 3.61
N THR A 89 14.85 -2.78 4.53
CA THR A 89 16.05 -3.56 4.23
C THR A 89 16.13 -4.77 5.15
N LEU A 90 16.10 -5.97 4.57
CA LEU A 90 16.52 -7.20 5.22
C LEU A 90 17.99 -7.46 4.87
N THR A 91 18.82 -7.71 5.88
CA THR A 91 20.24 -8.08 5.69
C THR A 91 20.46 -9.52 6.15
N CYS A 92 20.99 -10.37 5.27
CA CYS A 92 21.42 -11.72 5.62
C CYS A 92 22.70 -11.66 6.46
N LEU A 93 22.72 -12.40 7.56
CA LEU A 93 23.80 -12.40 8.54
C LEU A 93 24.80 -13.56 8.30
N PRO A 94 26.04 -13.46 8.80
CA PRO A 94 27.10 -14.45 8.55
C PRO A 94 26.78 -15.88 9.01
N GLU A 95 25.84 -16.06 9.94
CA GLU A 95 25.41 -17.37 10.44
C GLU A 95 24.47 -18.12 9.48
N SER A 96 24.19 -17.54 8.31
CA SER A 96 23.36 -18.16 7.28
C SER A 96 24.08 -19.33 6.60
N SER A 97 23.32 -20.34 6.17
CA SER A 97 23.86 -21.41 5.35
C SER A 97 24.25 -20.90 3.96
N ALA A 98 25.38 -21.39 3.44
CA ALA A 98 25.88 -21.00 2.11
C ALA A 98 24.88 -21.31 0.98
N ASP A 99 24.06 -22.37 1.15
CA ASP A 99 23.02 -22.77 0.20
C ASP A 99 21.69 -22.00 0.35
N GLY A 100 21.61 -21.08 1.32
CA GLY A 100 20.44 -20.24 1.60
C GLY A 100 19.19 -21.00 2.07
N LYS A 101 19.30 -22.27 2.46
CA LYS A 101 18.18 -23.02 3.06
C LYS A 101 17.82 -22.52 4.45
N ARG A 102 18.80 -22.01 5.19
CA ARG A 102 18.60 -21.39 6.50
C ARG A 102 19.35 -20.08 6.57
N VAL A 103 18.62 -18.98 6.46
CA VAL A 103 19.15 -17.63 6.45
C VAL A 103 18.81 -16.97 7.77
N ARG A 104 19.84 -16.59 8.54
CA ARG A 104 19.66 -15.69 9.67
C ARG A 104 19.68 -14.27 9.13
N PHE A 105 18.74 -13.44 9.57
CA PHE A 105 18.61 -12.09 9.03
C PHE A 105 18.19 -11.08 10.09
N ARG A 106 18.35 -9.80 9.74
CA ARG A 106 17.77 -8.65 10.46
C ARG A 106 16.97 -7.76 9.51
N VAL A 107 15.94 -7.10 10.02
CA VAL A 107 15.08 -6.16 9.28
C VAL A 107 15.20 -4.77 9.86
N GLU A 108 15.32 -3.77 8.98
CA GLU A 108 15.33 -2.35 9.31
C GLU A 108 14.43 -1.57 8.35
N GLY A 109 13.64 -0.64 8.88
CA GLY A 109 12.82 0.29 8.12
C GLY A 109 13.39 1.70 8.15
N SER A 110 13.22 2.47 7.06
CA SER A 110 13.71 3.84 6.98
C SER A 110 13.02 4.80 7.95
N VAL A 111 11.83 4.43 8.44
CA VAL A 111 11.09 5.19 9.47
C VAL A 111 11.10 4.43 10.79
N THR A 112 10.87 3.12 10.75
CA THR A 112 10.77 2.28 11.96
C THR A 112 12.13 2.02 12.64
N GLY A 113 13.24 2.09 11.89
CA GLY A 113 14.56 1.70 12.37
C GLY A 113 14.69 0.18 12.50
N ALA A 114 15.56 -0.29 13.39
CA ALA A 114 15.83 -1.72 13.59
C ALA A 114 14.61 -2.46 14.14
N ASP A 115 14.02 -3.36 13.35
CA ASP A 115 12.67 -3.90 13.60
C ASP A 115 12.65 -5.42 13.84
N GLY A 116 13.80 -6.10 13.90
CA GLY A 116 13.87 -7.48 14.39
C GLY A 116 14.91 -8.34 13.69
N GLU A 117 15.09 -9.55 14.23
CA GLU A 117 15.91 -10.61 13.64
C GLU A 117 15.12 -11.90 13.56
N GLY A 118 15.45 -12.76 12.61
CA GLY A 118 14.73 -14.02 12.39
C GLY A 118 15.53 -15.05 11.60
N LEU A 119 14.89 -16.19 11.36
CA LEU A 119 15.38 -17.30 10.57
C LEU A 119 14.39 -17.59 9.43
N SER A 120 14.90 -17.91 8.24
CA SER A 120 14.06 -18.10 7.04
C SER A 120 13.17 -19.35 7.07
N ASP A 121 13.44 -20.29 7.97
CA ASP A 121 12.67 -21.51 8.17
C ASP A 121 11.57 -21.36 9.24
N GLU A 122 11.41 -20.17 9.80
CA GLU A 122 10.41 -19.83 10.82
C GLU A 122 9.54 -18.65 10.36
N ARG A 123 8.29 -18.58 10.83
CA ARG A 123 7.45 -17.38 10.64
C ARG A 123 8.13 -16.22 11.37
N PHE A 124 8.42 -15.16 10.63
CA PHE A 124 8.93 -13.93 11.21
C PHE A 124 7.83 -12.88 11.27
N VAL A 125 7.68 -12.25 12.44
CA VAL A 125 6.88 -11.03 12.65
C VAL A 125 7.81 -10.00 13.29
N SER A 126 7.97 -8.84 12.66
CA SER A 126 8.81 -7.76 13.19
C SER A 126 8.24 -7.18 14.48
N ARG A 127 9.06 -6.45 15.26
CA ARG A 127 8.64 -5.85 16.54
C ARG A 127 7.46 -4.90 16.35
N SER A 128 7.45 -4.14 15.26
CA SER A 128 6.33 -3.26 14.88
C SER A 128 5.11 -4.00 14.32
N GLY A 129 5.26 -5.27 13.93
CA GLY A 129 4.25 -6.04 13.21
C GLY A 129 4.02 -5.60 11.76
N ARG A 130 4.88 -4.73 11.21
CA ARG A 130 4.77 -4.18 9.83
C ARG A 130 5.52 -5.00 8.79
N VAL A 131 6.27 -6.02 9.22
CA VAL A 131 6.92 -6.98 8.34
C VAL A 131 6.62 -8.38 8.84
N VAL A 132 5.95 -9.15 8.00
CA VAL A 132 5.71 -10.58 8.19
C VAL A 132 6.24 -11.32 6.98
N ILE A 133 7.00 -12.38 7.26
CA ILE A 133 7.59 -13.23 6.22
C ILE A 133 7.33 -14.68 6.62
N GLU A 134 6.60 -15.41 5.77
CA GLU A 134 6.39 -16.84 5.97
C GLU A 134 7.59 -17.64 5.45
N PRO A 135 7.89 -18.82 6.01
CA PRO A 135 8.91 -19.71 5.47
C PRO A 135 8.69 -20.02 3.99
N ALA A 136 7.43 -20.17 3.57
CA ALA A 136 7.06 -20.49 2.20
C ALA A 136 7.33 -19.34 1.20
N ASP A 137 7.49 -18.10 1.68
CA ASP A 137 7.76 -16.94 0.82
C ASP A 137 9.23 -16.84 0.42
N TRP A 138 10.13 -17.49 1.16
CA TRP A 138 11.53 -17.55 0.80
C TRP A 138 11.73 -18.29 -0.53
N HIS A 139 12.51 -17.67 -1.40
CA HIS A 139 12.83 -18.22 -2.73
C HIS A 139 14.34 -18.30 -2.99
N LEU A 140 15.13 -17.81 -2.02
CA LEU A 140 16.56 -17.62 -2.14
C LEU A 140 17.30 -18.95 -2.35
N ALA A 141 16.99 -20.00 -1.57
CA ALA A 141 17.62 -21.31 -1.71
C ALA A 141 17.51 -21.88 -3.12
N TRP A 142 16.31 -21.84 -3.71
CA TRP A 142 16.09 -22.29 -5.09
C TRP A 142 16.88 -21.46 -6.09
N CYS A 143 16.91 -20.13 -5.93
CA CYS A 143 17.66 -19.25 -6.82
C CYS A 143 19.16 -19.54 -6.79
N LEU A 144 19.74 -19.72 -5.59
CA LEU A 144 21.15 -20.05 -5.39
C LEU A 144 21.50 -21.41 -6.00
N GLN A 145 20.67 -22.43 -5.75
CA GLN A 145 20.84 -23.75 -6.35
C GLN A 145 20.80 -23.70 -7.88
N TYR A 146 19.82 -23.00 -8.46
CA TYR A 146 19.70 -22.86 -9.91
C TYR A 146 20.92 -22.16 -10.52
N LYS A 147 21.41 -21.10 -9.86
CA LYS A 147 22.58 -20.33 -10.31
C LYS A 147 23.90 -20.99 -9.99
N LYS A 148 23.90 -22.05 -9.16
CA LYS A 148 25.10 -22.73 -8.67
C LYS A 148 26.07 -21.77 -7.98
N ILE A 149 25.53 -20.87 -7.17
CA ILE A 149 26.28 -19.90 -6.37
C ILE A 149 25.87 -20.01 -4.91
N GLU A 150 26.76 -19.56 -4.03
CA GLU A 150 26.49 -19.44 -2.61
C GLU A 150 25.84 -18.08 -2.29
N LEU A 151 25.20 -18.01 -1.12
CA LEU A 151 24.66 -16.78 -0.57
C LEU A 151 25.78 -15.73 -0.42
N PRO A 152 25.72 -14.58 -1.12
CA PRO A 152 26.75 -13.56 -0.98
C PRO A 152 26.77 -12.97 0.43
N THR A 153 27.97 -12.75 0.97
CA THR A 153 28.14 -12.09 2.27
C THR A 153 27.44 -10.73 2.30
N GLY A 154 26.63 -10.51 3.33
CA GLY A 154 25.90 -9.25 3.51
C GLY A 154 24.79 -9.00 2.47
N PHE A 155 24.30 -10.05 1.79
CA PHE A 155 23.22 -9.92 0.81
C PHE A 155 21.99 -9.23 1.44
N GLN A 156 21.46 -8.25 0.71
CA GLN A 156 20.32 -7.46 1.15
C GLN A 156 19.10 -7.71 0.25
N VAL A 157 17.93 -7.81 0.89
CA VAL A 157 16.63 -7.78 0.22
C VAL A 157 15.95 -6.46 0.57
N LYS A 158 15.51 -5.72 -0.45
CA LYS A 158 14.88 -4.40 -0.27
C LYS A 158 13.48 -4.38 -0.85
N TRP A 159 12.56 -3.70 -0.18
CA TRP A 159 11.19 -3.45 -0.63
C TRP A 159 10.67 -2.15 -0.01
N LYS A 160 9.46 -1.75 -0.38
CA LYS A 160 8.77 -0.57 0.14
C LYS A 160 7.37 -0.94 0.61
N THR A 161 6.91 -0.32 1.67
CA THR A 161 5.47 -0.22 1.99
C THR A 161 4.98 1.15 1.55
N TYR A 162 3.86 1.21 0.84
CA TYR A 162 3.34 2.47 0.29
C TYR A 162 1.81 2.49 0.25
N PRO A 163 1.19 3.67 0.41
CA PRO A 163 -0.26 3.80 0.41
C PRO A 163 -0.80 3.66 -1.01
N GLN A 164 -1.97 3.03 -1.14
CA GLN A 164 -2.80 3.03 -2.36
C GLN A 164 -3.94 4.05 -2.23
N PHE A 165 -3.67 5.14 -1.53
CA PHE A 165 -4.58 6.23 -1.21
C PHE A 165 -3.80 7.54 -1.05
N VAL A 166 -4.52 8.65 -0.98
CA VAL A 166 -3.98 9.92 -0.51
C VAL A 166 -4.71 10.35 0.76
N SER A 167 -3.99 10.82 1.77
CA SER A 167 -4.59 11.36 3.00
C SER A 167 -5.18 12.75 2.80
N ALA A 168 -4.71 13.46 1.78
CA ALA A 168 -5.21 14.76 1.38
C ALA A 168 -5.21 14.86 -0.15
N TYR A 169 -6.28 15.42 -0.70
CA TYR A 169 -6.34 15.79 -2.10
C TYR A 169 -5.90 17.25 -2.25
N GLU A 170 -4.87 17.47 -3.06
CA GLU A 170 -4.41 18.79 -3.46
C GLU A 170 -4.96 19.17 -4.83
N PRO A 171 -5.27 20.45 -5.10
CA PRO A 171 -5.68 20.91 -6.42
C PRO A 171 -4.73 20.43 -7.53
N GLN A 172 -5.31 19.86 -8.58
CA GLN A 172 -4.58 19.35 -9.73
C GLN A 172 -4.95 20.12 -11.00
N PRO A 173 -4.12 20.07 -12.07
CA PRO A 173 -4.51 20.54 -13.39
C PRO A 173 -5.80 19.89 -13.88
N PRO A 174 -6.64 20.60 -14.66
CA PRO A 174 -7.89 20.06 -15.20
C PRO A 174 -7.69 18.75 -15.97
N GLY A 175 -8.61 17.81 -15.80
CA GLY A 175 -8.54 16.48 -16.40
C GLY A 175 -7.61 15.50 -15.69
N THR A 176 -6.84 15.94 -14.68
CA THR A 176 -6.04 15.04 -13.85
C THR A 176 -6.95 14.12 -13.05
N GLU A 177 -6.63 12.84 -13.07
CA GLU A 177 -7.29 11.82 -12.26
C GLU A 177 -6.42 11.46 -11.06
N THR A 178 -6.94 11.65 -9.85
CA THR A 178 -6.24 11.30 -8.61
C THR A 178 -6.98 10.18 -7.90
N VAL A 179 -6.28 9.06 -7.65
CA VAL A 179 -6.82 7.97 -6.82
C VAL A 179 -6.90 8.46 -5.37
N LEU A 180 -8.12 8.61 -4.86
CA LEU A 180 -8.35 8.98 -3.47
C LEU A 180 -8.16 7.77 -2.55
N VAL A 181 -8.68 6.62 -2.97
CA VAL A 181 -8.57 5.33 -2.28
C VAL A 181 -8.63 4.20 -3.31
N GLN A 182 -7.91 3.11 -3.04
CA GLN A 182 -7.98 1.86 -3.77
C GLN A 182 -7.75 0.68 -2.82
N HIS A 183 -8.29 -0.49 -3.19
CA HIS A 183 -8.17 -1.77 -2.48
C HIS A 183 -8.92 -1.85 -1.14
N CYS A 184 -9.78 -0.87 -0.82
CA CYS A 184 -10.77 -1.06 0.24
C CYS A 184 -11.71 -2.23 -0.09
N SER A 185 -12.46 -2.72 0.89
CA SER A 185 -13.46 -3.76 0.68
C SER A 185 -14.44 -3.36 -0.45
N ASN A 186 -14.89 -4.34 -1.24
CA ASN A 186 -15.83 -4.09 -2.33
C ASN A 186 -17.27 -4.09 -1.82
N GLU A 187 -17.59 -3.16 -0.91
CA GLU A 187 -18.88 -3.04 -0.24
C GLU A 187 -19.36 -1.58 -0.24
N GLN A 188 -20.39 -1.29 0.56
CA GLN A 188 -20.88 0.07 0.71
C GLN A 188 -19.96 0.86 1.65
N HIS A 189 -19.53 2.02 1.18
CA HIS A 189 -18.64 2.93 1.88
C HIS A 189 -19.13 4.38 1.80
N ARG A 190 -18.50 5.21 2.63
CA ARG A 190 -18.69 6.65 2.66
C ARG A 190 -17.34 7.36 2.57
N LEU A 191 -17.09 7.99 1.43
CA LEU A 191 -15.93 8.88 1.27
C LEU A 191 -16.29 10.25 1.84
N THR A 192 -15.49 10.77 2.76
CA THR A 192 -15.62 12.14 3.27
C THR A 192 -14.40 12.95 2.84
N LEU A 193 -14.64 14.08 2.16
CA LEU A 193 -13.62 15.10 1.96
C LEU A 193 -13.87 16.21 2.97
N ARG A 194 -12.98 16.35 3.95
CA ARG A 194 -13.10 17.34 5.03
C ARG A 194 -12.36 18.62 4.67
N GLY A 195 -13.01 19.77 4.91
CA GLY A 195 -12.47 21.10 4.62
C GLY A 195 -13.20 21.80 3.49
N ALA A 196 -12.58 22.81 2.86
CA ALA A 196 -13.26 23.67 1.88
C ALA A 196 -13.43 23.00 0.49
N THR A 197 -14.25 21.95 0.41
CA THR A 197 -14.37 21.07 -0.79
C THR A 197 -14.84 21.80 -2.05
N ALA A 198 -15.65 22.85 -1.92
CA ALA A 198 -16.04 23.69 -3.04
C ALA A 198 -14.84 24.38 -3.73
N ARG A 199 -13.73 24.55 -3.01
CA ARG A 199 -12.46 25.11 -3.52
C ARG A 199 -11.42 24.04 -3.87
N SER A 200 -11.76 22.75 -3.80
CA SER A 200 -10.84 21.67 -4.20
C SER A 200 -10.61 21.60 -5.71
N GLY A 201 -11.57 22.09 -6.50
CA GLY A 201 -11.54 21.95 -7.96
C GLY A 201 -11.97 20.57 -8.47
N ILE A 202 -12.50 19.69 -7.62
CA ILE A 202 -13.03 18.39 -8.06
C ILE A 202 -14.38 18.58 -8.77
N THR A 203 -14.48 18.07 -10.01
CA THR A 203 -15.69 18.16 -10.84
C THR A 203 -16.48 16.87 -10.91
N ALA A 204 -15.83 15.73 -10.72
CA ALA A 204 -16.48 14.42 -10.69
C ALA A 204 -15.68 13.40 -9.90
N PHE A 205 -16.34 12.31 -9.56
CA PHE A 205 -15.77 11.11 -8.96
C PHE A 205 -16.03 9.92 -9.87
N ARG A 206 -15.01 9.09 -10.08
CA ARG A 206 -15.16 7.80 -10.73
C ARG A 206 -14.97 6.69 -9.69
N ILE A 207 -15.94 5.79 -9.63
CA ILE A 207 -15.98 4.67 -8.70
C ILE A 207 -15.86 3.38 -9.49
N ASP A 208 -14.92 2.52 -9.10
CA ASP A 208 -14.80 1.17 -9.65
C ASP A 208 -15.28 0.14 -8.62
N ALA A 209 -16.18 -0.73 -9.05
CA ALA A 209 -16.73 -1.84 -8.28
C ALA A 209 -16.48 -3.15 -9.05
N PRO A 210 -15.39 -3.90 -8.80
CA PRO A 210 -15.14 -5.16 -9.47
C PRO A 210 -16.33 -6.15 -9.29
N ALA A 211 -16.55 -7.02 -10.28
CA ALA A 211 -17.53 -8.09 -10.11
C ALA A 211 -16.93 -9.06 -9.07
N GLY A 212 -17.74 -9.49 -8.09
CA GLY A 212 -17.26 -10.16 -6.88
C GLY A 212 -16.14 -11.18 -7.09
N GLY A 213 -15.10 -11.05 -6.28
CA GLY A 213 -14.00 -12.00 -6.13
C GLY A 213 -13.23 -11.61 -4.88
N GLN A 214 -13.23 -12.51 -3.88
CA GLN A 214 -12.43 -12.41 -2.67
C GLN A 214 -10.98 -12.05 -3.04
N GLN A 215 -10.40 -11.05 -2.38
CA GLN A 215 -8.94 -11.00 -2.22
C GLN A 215 -8.54 -12.09 -1.24
#